data_AF-A0A2H9PN86-F1
#
_entry.id   AF-A0A2H9PN86-F1
#
_cell.length_a   1.000
_cell.length_b   1.000
_cell.length_c   1.000
_cell.angle_alpha   90.00
_cell.angle_beta   90.00
_cell.angle_gamma   90.00
#
_symmetry.space_group_name_H-M   'P 1'
#
loop_
_entity.id
_entity.type
_entity.pdbx_description
1 polymer ?
#
loop_
_entity_poly.entity_id
_entity_poly.type
_entity_poly.pdbx_seq_one_letter_code
_entity_poly.pdbx_strand_id
1 'polypeptide(L)'
;KLREMTPEETELFALLYIKKETKEIIQEKEKPFLFKVIEKRLSIYSFTIADVRLIFFLAVISQTPGKAVMYLTYLDYWCKKEGIKVLTFDYFGQKTFPNGFPDFDSSDIWDKFKTIGTDK
;
A
#
# COMPACT_ATOMS: atom_id res chain seq x y z
N LYS A 1 7.56 13.76 -5.10
CA LYS A 1 7.92 14.17 -3.73
C LYS A 1 7.13 13.30 -2.74
N LEU A 2 7.72 12.84 -1.62
CA LEU A 2 6.90 12.23 -0.55
C LEU A 2 6.06 13.33 0.10
N ARG A 3 4.80 13.04 0.37
CA ARG A 3 3.91 13.92 1.13
C ARG A 3 3.76 13.40 2.54
N GLU A 4 3.54 14.34 3.46
CA GLU A 4 3.13 14.01 4.80
C GLU A 4 1.72 13.38 4.78
N MET A 5 1.45 12.57 5.81
CA MET A 5 0.10 12.06 6.03
C MET A 5 -0.82 13.21 6.38
N THR A 6 -2.06 13.18 5.89
CA THR A 6 -3.07 14.11 6.41
C THR A 6 -3.40 13.75 7.86
N PRO A 7 -4.02 14.66 8.64
CA PRO A 7 -4.49 14.33 9.99
C PRO A 7 -5.38 13.09 10.03
N GLU A 8 -6.26 12.93 9.05
CA GLU A 8 -7.19 11.79 8.93
C GLU A 8 -6.45 10.48 8.64
N GLU A 9 -5.45 10.52 7.75
CA GLU A 9 -4.62 9.36 7.46
C GLU A 9 -3.75 8.98 8.66
N THR A 10 -3.27 9.97 9.40
CA THR A 10 -2.48 9.76 10.63
C THR A 10 -3.33 9.11 11.70
N GLU A 11 -4.53 9.62 11.94
CA GLU A 11 -5.48 9.05 12.88
C GLU A 11 -5.83 7.61 12.49
N LEU A 12 -6.18 7.38 11.23
CA LEU A 12 -6.47 6.04 10.72
C LEU A 12 -5.28 5.09 10.88
N PHE A 13 -4.07 5.54 10.51
CA PHE A 13 -2.86 4.73 10.64
C PHE A 13 -2.61 4.36 12.10
N ALA A 14 -2.72 5.32 13.02
CA ALA A 14 -2.57 5.08 14.46
C ALA A 14 -3.63 4.10 14.99
N LEU A 15 -4.89 4.27 14.60
CA LEU A 15 -5.99 3.37 14.97
C LEU A 15 -5.72 1.93 14.50
N LEU A 16 -5.30 1.76 13.25
CA LEU A 16 -4.97 0.45 12.68
C LEU A 16 -3.73 -0.15 13.33
N TYR A 17 -2.73 0.67 13.67
CA TYR A 17 -1.52 0.23 14.35
C TYR A 17 -1.80 -0.31 15.76
N ILE A 18 -2.65 0.39 16.52
CA ILE A 18 -3.06 0.01 17.88
C ILE A 18 -3.95 -1.24 17.84
N LYS A 19 -4.89 -1.32 16.88
CA LYS A 19 -5.74 -2.51 16.68
C LYS A 19 -4.97 -3.62 15.96
N LYS A 20 -4.04 -4.26 16.67
CA LYS A 20 -3.23 -5.39 16.16
C LYS A 20 -4.05 -6.61 15.75
N GLU A 21 -5.26 -6.76 16.30
CA GLU A 21 -6.16 -7.86 16.01
C GLU A 21 -7.41 -7.38 15.28
N THR A 22 -7.37 -7.41 13.95
CA THR A 22 -8.59 -7.45 13.13
C THR A 22 -8.71 -8.86 12.57
N LYS A 23 -9.17 -9.80 13.41
CA LYS A 23 -9.67 -11.11 12.94
C LYS A 23 -11.04 -10.99 12.26
N GLU A 24 -11.57 -9.78 12.11
CA GLU A 24 -12.83 -9.56 11.44
C GLU A 24 -12.71 -9.95 9.98
N ILE A 25 -13.39 -11.04 9.63
CA ILE A 25 -13.72 -11.39 8.26
C ILE A 25 -14.66 -10.28 7.78
N ILE A 26 -14.11 -9.28 7.10
CA ILE A 26 -14.92 -8.26 6.43
C ILE A 26 -15.77 -8.99 5.39
N GLN A 27 -17.10 -8.96 5.54
CA GLN A 27 -17.98 -9.63 4.60
C GLN A 27 -17.75 -9.07 3.20
N GLU A 28 -17.73 -9.92 2.18
CA GLU A 28 -17.42 -9.51 0.81
C GLU A 28 -18.33 -8.38 0.29
N LYS A 29 -19.59 -8.33 0.77
CA LYS A 29 -20.55 -7.27 0.43
C LYS A 29 -20.20 -5.90 1.06
N GLU A 30 -19.46 -5.89 2.16
CA GLU A 30 -19.09 -4.69 2.94
C GLU A 30 -17.75 -4.12 2.51
N LYS A 31 -16.96 -4.86 1.73
CA LYS A 31 -15.66 -4.40 1.24
C LYS A 31 -15.81 -3.22 0.27
N PRO A 32 -15.11 -2.10 0.52
CA PRO A 32 -15.06 -0.97 -0.41
C PRO A 32 -14.54 -1.38 -1.79
N PHE A 33 -14.92 -0.64 -2.83
CA PHE A 33 -14.50 -0.94 -4.20
C PHE A 33 -12.97 -1.04 -4.36
N LEU A 34 -12.23 -0.06 -3.84
CA LEU A 34 -10.76 -0.06 -3.93
C LEU A 34 -10.12 -1.22 -3.17
N PHE A 35 -10.73 -1.64 -2.07
CA PHE A 35 -10.28 -2.81 -1.32
C PHE A 35 -10.30 -4.06 -2.20
N LYS A 36 -11.43 -4.30 -2.90
CA LYS A 36 -11.59 -5.43 -3.82
C LYS A 36 -10.62 -5.36 -5.00
N VAL A 37 -10.41 -4.15 -5.53
CA VAL A 37 -9.43 -3.92 -6.61
C VAL A 37 -8.02 -4.32 -6.15
N ILE A 38 -7.62 -3.90 -4.94
CA ILE A 38 -6.32 -4.23 -4.38
C ILE A 38 -6.18 -5.74 -4.18
N GLU A 39 -7.15 -6.40 -3.52
CA GLU A 39 -7.14 -7.86 -3.33
C GLU A 39 -6.99 -8.62 -4.63
N LYS A 40 -7.77 -8.26 -5.66
CA LYS A 40 -7.70 -8.91 -6.97
C LYS A 40 -6.34 -8.70 -7.63
N ARG A 41 -5.77 -7.50 -7.52
CA ARG A 41 -4.48 -7.13 -8.14
C ARG A 41 -3.28 -7.74 -7.42
N LEU A 42 -3.36 -8.07 -6.13
CA LEU A 42 -2.26 -8.71 -5.42
C LEU A 42 -1.78 -10.01 -6.08
N SER A 43 -2.68 -10.74 -6.77
CA SER A 43 -2.35 -12.01 -7.44
C SER A 43 -1.29 -11.92 -8.55
N ILE A 44 -1.00 -10.72 -9.08
CA ILE A 44 0.01 -10.53 -10.14
C ILE A 44 1.36 -10.02 -9.62
N TYR A 45 1.45 -9.70 -8.32
CA TYR A 45 2.67 -9.21 -7.70
C TYR A 45 3.43 -10.32 -6.99
N SER A 46 4.72 -10.10 -6.74
CA SER A 46 5.63 -11.12 -6.18
C SER A 46 5.56 -11.27 -4.65
N PHE A 47 4.73 -10.46 -4.01
CA PHE A 47 4.50 -10.42 -2.57
C PHE A 47 3.01 -10.61 -2.26
N THR A 48 2.71 -11.06 -1.05
CA THR A 48 1.35 -11.12 -0.51
C THR A 48 1.20 -10.14 0.65
N ILE A 49 -0.03 -9.71 0.91
CA ILE A 49 -0.39 -8.95 2.11
C ILE A 49 -1.20 -9.88 3.01
N ALA A 50 -0.62 -10.30 4.13
CA ALA A 50 -1.32 -11.13 5.11
C ALA A 50 -2.23 -10.30 6.03
N ASP A 51 -2.02 -8.99 6.08
CA ASP A 51 -2.66 -8.08 7.02
C ASP A 51 -3.76 -7.26 6.33
N VAL A 52 -5.01 -7.56 6.66
CA VAL A 52 -6.19 -6.88 6.11
C VAL A 52 -6.17 -5.37 6.36
N ARG A 53 -5.53 -4.92 7.45
CA ARG A 53 -5.39 -3.50 7.81
C ARG A 53 -4.57 -2.75 6.77
N LEU A 54 -3.56 -3.39 6.19
CA LEU A 54 -2.75 -2.80 5.13
C LEU A 54 -3.55 -2.64 3.85
N ILE A 55 -4.39 -3.62 3.50
CA ILE A 55 -5.28 -3.52 2.33
C ILE A 55 -6.26 -2.37 2.51
N PHE A 56 -6.86 -2.26 3.70
CA PHE A 56 -7.76 -1.16 4.04
C PHE A 56 -7.06 0.20 3.96
N PHE A 57 -5.87 0.32 4.55
CA PHE A 57 -5.10 1.55 4.54
C PHE A 57 -4.69 1.96 3.12
N LEU A 58 -4.22 1.01 2.30
CA LEU A 58 -3.92 1.24 0.89
C LEU A 58 -5.14 1.72 0.11
N ALA A 59 -6.34 1.20 0.41
CA ALA A 59 -7.58 1.63 -0.23
C ALA A 59 -7.90 3.10 0.10
N VAL A 60 -7.63 3.55 1.32
CA VAL A 60 -7.85 4.94 1.75
C VAL A 60 -6.84 5.89 1.11
N ILE A 61 -5.54 5.60 1.21
CA ILE A 61 -4.50 6.53 0.72
C ILE A 61 -4.43 6.59 -0.81
N SER A 62 -4.87 5.54 -1.50
CA SER A 62 -4.85 5.50 -2.96
C SER A 62 -5.94 6.35 -3.59
N GLN A 63 -7.14 6.43 -3.00
CA GLN A 63 -8.32 7.20 -3.47
C GLN A 63 -8.86 6.82 -4.88
N THR A 64 -8.04 6.28 -5.78
CA THR A 64 -8.41 5.85 -7.13
C THR A 64 -7.77 4.51 -7.49
N PRO A 65 -8.35 3.73 -8.41
CA PRO A 65 -7.78 2.45 -8.85
C PRO A 65 -6.39 2.58 -9.48
N GLY A 66 -6.16 3.66 -10.22
CA GLY A 66 -4.87 3.94 -10.85
C GLY A 66 -3.77 4.10 -9.81
N LYS A 67 -4.01 4.96 -8.81
CA LYS A 67 -3.09 5.15 -7.69
C LYS A 67 -2.90 3.87 -6.87
N ALA A 68 -3.93 3.06 -6.68
CA ALA A 68 -3.81 1.77 -5.98
C ALA A 68 -2.82 0.84 -6.71
N VAL A 69 -2.90 0.75 -8.04
CA VAL A 69 -1.95 -0.02 -8.86
C VAL A 69 -0.53 0.56 -8.76
N MET A 70 -0.38 1.89 -8.72
CA MET A 70 0.93 2.53 -8.57
C MET A 70 1.56 2.21 -7.21
N TYR A 71 0.79 2.27 -6.12
CA TYR A 71 1.23 1.82 -4.80
C TYR A 71 1.67 0.35 -4.81
N LEU A 72 0.84 -0.54 -5.35
CA LEU A 72 1.18 -1.97 -5.39
C LEU A 72 2.43 -2.26 -6.23
N THR A 73 2.61 -1.55 -7.34
CA THR A 73 3.81 -1.67 -8.19
C THR A 73 5.06 -1.18 -7.48
N TYR A 74 4.97 -0.07 -6.76
CA TYR A 74 6.07 0.42 -5.93
C TYR A 74 6.42 -0.57 -4.81
N LEU A 75 5.41 -1.12 -4.14
CA LEU A 75 5.59 -2.13 -3.10
C LEU A 75 6.23 -3.41 -3.65
N ASP A 76 5.83 -3.85 -4.84
CA ASP A 76 6.42 -5.01 -5.50
C ASP A 76 7.91 -4.80 -5.81
N TYR A 77 8.29 -3.62 -6.29
CA TYR A 77 9.69 -3.25 -6.49
C TYR A 77 10.49 -3.34 -5.17
N TRP A 78 9.99 -2.72 -4.10
CA TRP A 78 10.66 -2.76 -2.80
C TRP A 78 10.75 -4.17 -2.22
N CYS A 79 9.66 -4.94 -2.29
CA CYS A 79 9.62 -6.31 -1.82
C CYS A 79 10.62 -7.19 -2.58
N LYS A 80 10.76 -7.01 -3.90
CA LYS A 80 11.78 -7.72 -4.70
C LYS A 80 13.20 -7.34 -4.26
N LYS A 81 13.45 -6.03 -4.08
CA LYS A 81 14.75 -5.51 -3.68
C LYS A 81 15.20 -6.04 -2.32
N GLU A 82 14.30 -6.11 -1.35
CA GLU A 82 14.58 -6.52 0.03
C GLU A 82 14.31 -8.03 0.27
N GLY A 83 13.91 -8.79 -0.76
CA GLY A 83 13.63 -10.23 -0.64
C GLY A 83 12.36 -10.57 0.17
N ILE A 84 11.41 -9.65 0.28
CA ILE A 84 10.19 -9.79 1.08
C ILE A 84 9.11 -10.50 0.28
N LYS A 85 8.53 -11.55 0.88
CA LYS A 85 7.41 -12.31 0.30
C LYS A 85 6.06 -12.00 0.94
N VAL A 86 6.07 -11.59 2.20
CA VAL A 86 4.85 -11.25 2.96
C VAL A 86 5.04 -9.86 3.54
N LEU A 87 4.24 -8.91 3.07
CA LEU A 87 4.26 -7.54 3.54
C LEU A 87 3.28 -7.38 4.70
N THR A 88 3.78 -6.90 5.84
CA THR A 88 2.99 -6.60 7.04
C THR A 88 2.74 -5.10 7.16
N PHE A 89 1.70 -4.72 7.92
CA PHE A 89 1.40 -3.32 8.18
C PHE A 89 2.57 -2.58 8.86
N ASP A 90 3.22 -3.24 9.83
CA ASP A 90 4.37 -2.69 10.56
C ASP A 90 5.56 -2.44 9.62
N TYR A 91 5.87 -3.39 8.74
CA TYR A 91 6.97 -3.23 7.79
C TYR A 91 6.69 -2.08 6.81
N PHE A 92 5.45 -2.00 6.31
CA PHE A 92 5.02 -0.94 5.42
C PHE A 92 5.24 0.45 6.04
N GLY A 93 4.77 0.67 7.28
CA GLY A 93 4.88 1.98 7.94
C GLY A 93 6.29 2.33 8.42
N GLN A 94 7.07 1.36 8.89
CA GLN A 94 8.38 1.64 9.50
C GLN A 94 9.55 1.57 8.53
N LYS A 95 9.45 0.75 7.48
CA LYS A 95 10.57 0.46 6.57
C LYS A 95 10.32 1.00 5.17
N THR A 96 9.12 0.80 4.63
CA THR A 96 8.82 1.27 3.27
C THR A 96 8.57 2.77 3.23
N PHE A 97 7.81 3.31 4.18
CA PHE A 97 7.40 4.72 4.20
C PHE A 97 7.59 5.39 5.56
N PRO A 98 8.82 5.46 6.09
CA PRO A 98 9.07 6.06 7.41
C PRO A 98 8.80 7.57 7.45
N ASN A 99 8.83 8.25 6.29
CA ASN A 99 8.75 9.71 6.17
C ASN A 99 7.58 10.16 5.28
N GLY A 100 6.47 9.41 5.30
CA GLY A 100 5.28 9.71 4.51
C GLY A 100 5.22 9.00 3.16
N PHE A 101 4.18 9.31 2.39
CA PHE A 101 3.75 8.51 1.25
C PHE A 101 3.96 9.21 -0.08
N PRO A 102 4.20 8.48 -1.18
CA PRO A 102 4.29 9.05 -2.50
C PRO A 102 2.95 9.63 -2.92
N ASP A 103 2.97 10.92 -3.29
CA ASP A 103 1.85 11.50 -4.02
C ASP A 103 2.00 11.21 -5.51
N PHE A 104 1.31 10.15 -5.95
CA PHE A 104 1.31 9.68 -7.32
C PHE A 104 0.53 10.60 -8.29
N ASP A 105 -0.03 11.72 -7.83
CA ASP A 105 -0.54 12.77 -8.74
C ASP A 105 0.58 13.51 -9.48
N SER A 106 1.78 13.54 -8.91
CA SER A 106 2.96 14.10 -9.59
C SER A 106 3.59 13.05 -10.52
N SER A 107 3.53 13.28 -11.83
CA SER A 107 4.11 12.40 -12.88
C SER A 107 5.55 11.99 -12.59
N ASP A 108 6.32 12.88 -11.97
CA ASP A 108 7.75 12.74 -11.73
C ASP A 108 8.11 11.53 -10.85
N ILE A 109 7.26 11.19 -9.87
CA ILE A 109 7.55 10.03 -8.99
C ILE A 109 7.39 8.74 -9.77
N TRP A 110 6.30 8.65 -10.54
CA TRP A 110 5.98 7.46 -11.31
C TRP A 110 6.96 7.23 -12.45
N ASP A 111 7.35 8.31 -13.14
CA ASP A 111 8.31 8.22 -14.23
C ASP A 111 9.70 7.82 -13.72
N LYS A 112 10.11 8.33 -12.55
CA LYS A 112 11.32 7.82 -11.85
C LYS A 112 11.19 6.33 -11.53
N PHE A 113 10.03 5.85 -11.10
CA PHE A 113 9.84 4.42 -10.83
C PHE A 113 9.92 3.55 -12.08
N LYS A 114 9.41 4.00 -13.21
CA LYS A 114 9.54 3.25 -14.48
C LYS A 114 11.00 3.04 -14.84
N THR A 115 11.84 4.06 -14.67
CA THR A 115 13.27 3.99 -14.99
C THR A 115 14.09 3.12 -14.04
N ILE A 116 13.63 2.95 -12.79
CA ILE A 116 14.30 2.08 -11.81
C ILE A 116 14.03 0.58 -12.10
N GLY A 117 12.93 0.27 -12.81
CA GLY A 117 12.58 -1.10 -13.22
C GLY A 117 13.27 -1.60 -14.50
N THR A 118 14.04 -0.76 -15.18
CA THR A 118 14.72 -1.08 -16.45
C THR A 118 16.20 -1.45 -16.29
N ASP A 119 16.78 -1.32 -15.09
CA ASP A 119 18.12 -1.81 -14.80
C ASP A 119 18.06 -3.32 -14.53
N LYS A 120 18.02 -4.11 -15.61
CA LYS A 120 18.33 -5.54 -15.61
C LYS A 120 19.60 -5.80 -16.40
#